data_AF-A0A7S9WVJ7-F1
#
_entry.id   AF-A0A7S9WVJ7-F1
#
_cell.length_a   1.000
_cell.length_b   1.000
_cell.length_c   1.000
_cell.angle_alpha   90.00
_cell.angle_beta   90.00
_cell.angle_gamma   90.00
#
_symmetry.space_group_name_H-M   'P 1'
#
loop_
_entity.id
_entity.type
_entity.pdbx_description
1 polymer ?
#
loop_
_entity_poly.entity_id
_entity_poly.type
_entity_poly.pdbx_seq_one_letter_code
_entity_poly.pdbx_strand_id
1 'polypeptide(L)'
;MRTKFLFLAAAILFAGCAGRQILAPSEKSNLIYLENNETLHEMKFYKLQNSLDDFNKFANIVGKAEIKEASENSKFSALGELMQSGDANKTMIVKNLDTSKDAVLSNSNDIDELINAKNIKFYEISNGAIKSVVYSTKGMSVCEAFISGKEAIKVKSVTNHPLKNGFFTVILNSDISNDQGFFLRETRYYFNLSSEDEEKIKAETLTQNFYKTFIESDLVRQGEILSNVLCFSKFQKAF
;
A
#
# COMPACT_ATOMS: atom_id res chain seq x y z
N MET A 1 -16.83 -61.89 -43.18
CA MET A 1 -17.08 -61.79 -41.72
C MET A 1 -15.88 -61.12 -41.06
N ARG A 2 -16.17 -60.21 -40.11
CA ARG A 2 -15.28 -59.59 -39.11
C ARG A 2 -14.42 -58.39 -39.56
N THR A 3 -15.09 -57.25 -39.49
CA THR A 3 -14.62 -55.98 -38.90
C THR A 3 -13.45 -56.11 -37.93
N LYS A 4 -12.42 -55.28 -38.12
CA LYS A 4 -11.61 -54.73 -37.03
C LYS A 4 -11.35 -53.26 -37.29
N PHE A 5 -12.03 -52.43 -36.50
CA PHE A 5 -11.71 -51.04 -36.25
C PHE A 5 -10.25 -50.93 -35.80
N LEU A 6 -9.48 -50.01 -36.39
CA LEU A 6 -8.31 -49.44 -35.74
C LEU A 6 -8.39 -47.92 -35.82
N PHE A 7 -8.23 -47.33 -34.63
CA PHE A 7 -8.44 -45.94 -34.27
C PHE A 7 -7.51 -44.98 -35.02
N LEU A 8 -8.11 -43.93 -35.61
CA LEU A 8 -7.40 -42.74 -36.05
C LEU A 8 -7.18 -41.84 -34.82
N ALA A 9 -6.02 -41.94 -34.17
CA ALA A 9 -5.62 -41.03 -33.10
C ALA A 9 -4.81 -39.87 -33.70
N ALA A 10 -5.50 -38.87 -34.23
CA ALA A 10 -4.90 -37.56 -34.50
C ALA A 10 -5.00 -36.71 -33.22
N ALA A 11 -4.01 -36.82 -32.34
CA ALA A 11 -3.85 -35.90 -31.23
C ALA A 11 -3.32 -34.56 -31.78
N ILE A 12 -4.23 -33.63 -32.09
CA ILE A 12 -3.86 -32.25 -32.34
C ILE A 12 -3.57 -31.63 -30.97
N LEU A 13 -2.30 -31.62 -30.58
CA LEU A 13 -1.79 -30.74 -29.53
C LEU A 13 -1.88 -29.30 -30.04
N PHE A 14 -3.03 -28.66 -29.86
CA PHE A 14 -3.05 -27.21 -29.75
C PHE A 14 -2.36 -26.88 -28.43
N ALA A 15 -1.05 -26.62 -28.50
CA ALA A 15 -0.35 -25.85 -27.50
C ALA A 15 -1.06 -24.49 -27.43
N GLY A 16 -2.05 -24.41 -26.53
CA GLY A 16 -2.62 -23.16 -26.09
C GLY A 16 -1.53 -22.37 -25.37
N CYS A 17 -0.71 -21.65 -26.14
CA CYS A 17 -0.20 -20.38 -25.68
C CYS A 17 -1.44 -19.49 -25.47
N ALA A 18 -2.08 -19.65 -24.32
CA ALA A 18 -2.83 -18.56 -23.70
C ALA A 18 -1.77 -17.49 -23.38
N GLY A 19 -1.38 -16.73 -24.41
CA GLY A 19 -0.62 -15.51 -24.22
C GLY A 19 -1.41 -14.72 -23.20
N ARG A 20 -0.80 -14.47 -22.04
CA ARG A 20 -1.35 -13.56 -21.04
C ARG A 20 -1.79 -12.32 -21.79
N GLN A 21 -3.09 -12.17 -21.98
CA GLN A 21 -3.65 -11.02 -22.64
C GLN A 21 -3.39 -9.89 -21.67
N ILE A 22 -2.35 -9.10 -21.94
CA ILE A 22 -2.05 -7.89 -21.18
C ILE A 22 -3.20 -6.95 -21.51
N LEU A 23 -4.27 -7.03 -20.71
CA LEU A 23 -5.41 -6.14 -20.81
C LEU A 23 -4.88 -4.71 -20.68
N ALA A 24 -5.37 -3.83 -21.55
CA ALA A 24 -5.01 -2.41 -21.49
C ALA A 24 -5.30 -1.87 -20.08
N PRO A 25 -4.46 -0.96 -19.54
CA PRO A 25 -4.70 -0.39 -18.22
C PRO A 25 -6.10 0.21 -18.13
N SER A 26 -6.88 -0.23 -17.14
CA SER A 26 -8.26 0.23 -16.92
C SER A 26 -8.32 1.64 -16.34
N GLU A 27 -7.25 2.08 -15.67
CA GLU A 27 -7.16 3.38 -15.05
C GLU A 27 -5.71 3.90 -15.13
N LYS A 28 -5.55 5.13 -15.61
CA LYS A 28 -4.31 5.89 -15.57
C LYS A 28 -4.61 7.23 -14.90
N SER A 29 -4.18 7.36 -13.67
CA SER A 29 -4.37 8.58 -12.88
C SER A 29 -3.01 9.19 -12.54
N ASN A 30 -2.88 10.50 -12.72
CA ASN A 30 -1.74 11.28 -12.24
C ASN A 30 -2.19 12.00 -10.97
N LEU A 31 -1.60 11.67 -9.83
CA LEU A 31 -1.94 12.28 -8.54
C LEU A 31 -0.75 13.06 -8.01
N ILE A 32 -0.97 14.31 -7.61
CA ILE A 32 0.00 15.07 -6.82
C ILE A 32 -0.25 14.73 -5.36
N TYR A 33 0.79 14.42 -4.62
CA TYR A 33 0.71 14.07 -3.21
C TYR A 33 1.98 14.48 -2.47
N LEU A 34 1.89 14.59 -1.14
CA LEU A 34 3.03 14.76 -0.27
C LEU A 34 3.53 13.38 0.18
N GLU A 35 4.83 13.16 0.06
CA GLU A 35 5.49 11.91 0.45
C GLU A 35 6.00 11.96 1.92
N ASN A 36 6.39 10.83 2.52
CA ASN A 36 6.88 10.74 3.89
C ASN A 36 8.15 11.58 4.17
N ASN A 37 8.95 11.90 3.16
CA ASN A 37 10.07 12.85 3.25
C ASN A 37 9.62 14.32 3.11
N GLU A 38 8.32 14.57 2.99
CA GLU A 38 7.68 15.88 2.89
C GLU A 38 8.02 16.66 1.62
N THR A 39 8.43 15.95 0.57
CA THR A 39 8.52 16.51 -0.78
C THR A 39 7.23 16.23 -1.54
N LEU A 40 6.89 17.11 -2.48
CA LEU A 40 5.77 16.91 -3.39
C LEU A 40 6.18 15.98 -4.51
N HIS A 41 5.36 14.97 -4.76
CA HIS A 41 5.56 14.01 -5.83
C HIS A 41 4.33 13.93 -6.73
N GLU A 42 4.58 13.56 -7.97
CA GLU A 42 3.56 13.07 -8.88
C GLU A 42 3.62 11.55 -8.91
N MET A 43 2.49 10.89 -8.71
CA MET A 43 2.33 9.45 -8.88
C MET A 43 1.53 9.16 -10.13
N LYS A 44 2.04 8.25 -10.95
CA LYS A 44 1.32 7.56 -12.01
C LYS A 44 1.04 6.15 -11.55
N PHE A 45 -0.19 5.70 -11.63
CA PHE A 45 -0.48 4.29 -11.43
C PHE A 45 -1.33 3.74 -12.56
N TYR A 46 -1.09 2.47 -12.86
CA TYR A 46 -1.72 1.73 -13.94
C TYR A 46 -2.34 0.48 -13.34
N LYS A 47 -3.67 0.40 -13.29
CA LYS A 47 -4.38 -0.79 -12.80
C LYS A 47 -4.83 -1.67 -13.96
N LEU A 48 -4.37 -2.91 -13.98
CA LEU A 48 -4.82 -3.97 -14.88
C LEU A 48 -6.23 -4.40 -14.48
N GLN A 49 -7.10 -4.61 -15.45
CA GLN A 49 -8.46 -5.10 -15.21
C GLN A 49 -8.39 -6.60 -14.94
N ASN A 50 -8.36 -7.01 -13.67
CA ASN A 50 -8.37 -8.42 -13.31
C ASN A 50 -9.80 -8.92 -13.06
N SER A 51 -10.08 -10.15 -13.49
CA SER A 51 -11.25 -10.91 -13.05
C SER A 51 -11.14 -11.13 -11.54
N LEU A 52 -12.23 -10.87 -10.81
CA LEU A 52 -12.32 -10.98 -9.36
C LEU A 52 -12.21 -12.44 -8.87
N ASP A 53 -12.19 -13.45 -9.73
CA ASP A 53 -12.43 -14.84 -9.33
C ASP A 53 -11.20 -15.60 -8.76
N ASP A 54 -9.98 -15.06 -8.88
CA ASP A 54 -8.74 -15.70 -8.35
C ASP A 54 -8.34 -15.14 -6.96
N PHE A 55 -9.26 -15.22 -5.99
CA PHE A 55 -9.09 -14.66 -4.64
C PHE A 55 -8.02 -15.37 -3.79
N ASN A 56 -6.76 -14.92 -3.92
CA ASN A 56 -5.81 -14.89 -2.81
C ASN A 56 -5.64 -13.42 -2.38
N LYS A 57 -6.14 -13.08 -1.19
CA LYS A 57 -6.41 -11.71 -0.70
C LYS A 57 -5.25 -10.70 -0.73
N PHE A 58 -4.02 -11.13 -1.02
CA PHE A 58 -2.83 -10.27 -1.11
C PHE A 58 -1.84 -10.68 -2.22
N ALA A 59 -2.27 -11.55 -3.14
CA ALA A 59 -1.33 -12.27 -4.00
C ALA A 59 -1.19 -11.71 -5.42
N ASN A 60 -2.19 -10.97 -5.88
CA ASN A 60 -2.28 -10.61 -7.28
C ASN A 60 -1.71 -9.21 -7.50
N ILE A 61 -0.64 -9.17 -8.30
CA ILE A 61 -0.16 -7.93 -8.91
C ILE A 61 -1.24 -7.47 -9.89
N VAL A 62 -1.87 -6.36 -9.57
CA VAL A 62 -2.94 -5.72 -10.34
C VAL A 62 -2.45 -4.51 -11.10
N GLY A 63 -1.14 -4.26 -11.14
CA GLY A 63 -0.62 -3.09 -11.81
C GLY A 63 0.74 -2.64 -11.32
N LYS A 64 1.07 -1.39 -11.63
CA LYS A 64 2.31 -0.74 -11.19
C LYS A 64 2.09 0.74 -10.93
N ALA A 65 2.92 1.30 -10.06
CA ALA A 65 3.03 2.73 -9.85
C ALA A 65 4.44 3.23 -10.22
N GLU A 66 4.50 4.47 -10.65
CA GLU A 66 5.69 5.22 -11.00
C GLU A 66 5.59 6.60 -10.33
N ILE A 67 6.72 7.15 -9.89
CA ILE A 67 6.75 8.46 -9.23
C ILE A 67 7.83 9.37 -9.83
N LYS A 68 7.66 10.67 -9.62
CA LYS A 68 8.73 11.66 -9.75
C LYS A 68 8.48 12.81 -8.77
N GLU A 69 9.50 13.60 -8.46
CA GLU A 69 9.31 14.85 -7.75
C GLU A 69 8.54 15.85 -8.62
N ALA A 70 7.58 16.57 -8.03
CA ALA A 70 6.69 17.46 -8.77
C ALA A 70 7.41 18.69 -9.34
N SER A 71 8.47 19.17 -8.67
CA SER A 71 9.31 20.28 -9.12
C SER A 71 10.27 19.90 -10.26
N GLU A 72 10.44 18.61 -10.53
CA GLU A 72 11.38 18.14 -11.54
C GLU A 72 10.70 17.84 -12.88
N ASN A 73 11.38 18.29 -13.95
CA ASN A 73 11.10 17.84 -15.31
C ASN A 73 11.80 16.49 -15.61
N SER A 74 11.93 15.63 -14.61
CA SER A 74 12.52 14.30 -14.73
C SER A 74 11.50 13.27 -15.23
N LYS A 75 12.02 12.13 -15.71
CA LYS A 75 11.18 10.99 -16.09
C LYS A 75 10.66 10.31 -14.82
N PHE A 76 9.45 9.78 -14.90
CA PHE A 76 8.91 8.91 -13.87
C PHE A 76 9.82 7.69 -13.66
N SER A 77 10.14 7.40 -12.41
CA SER A 77 10.84 6.19 -11.97
C SER A 77 9.83 5.18 -11.41
N ALA A 78 10.17 3.90 -11.45
CA ALA A 78 9.30 2.88 -10.89
C ALA A 78 9.16 3.05 -9.36
N LEU A 79 7.91 3.13 -8.88
CA LEU A 79 7.63 3.08 -7.46
C LEU A 79 7.52 1.62 -7.00
N GLY A 80 6.80 0.79 -7.74
CA GLY A 80 6.66 -0.63 -7.45
C GLY A 80 5.40 -1.26 -8.02
N GLU A 81 5.23 -2.55 -7.76
CA GLU A 81 4.06 -3.34 -8.19
C GLU A 81 2.86 -3.10 -7.26
N LEU A 82 1.69 -2.86 -7.86
CA LEU A 82 0.44 -2.69 -7.13
C LEU A 82 -0.14 -4.06 -6.80
N MET A 83 -0.32 -4.34 -5.53
CA MET A 83 -1.03 -5.52 -5.05
C MET A 83 -2.48 -5.16 -4.72
N GLN A 84 -3.41 -6.06 -5.04
CA GLN A 84 -4.79 -5.93 -4.61
C GLN A 84 -4.86 -6.07 -3.09
N SER A 85 -5.52 -5.12 -2.42
CA SER A 85 -5.91 -5.33 -1.02
C SER A 85 -7.20 -6.14 -0.93
N GLY A 86 -7.60 -6.54 0.28
CA GLY A 86 -8.89 -7.20 0.51
C GLY A 86 -10.13 -6.40 0.09
N ASP A 87 -10.00 -5.11 -0.23
CA ASP A 87 -11.02 -4.26 -0.85
C ASP A 87 -10.64 -3.99 -2.32
N ALA A 88 -11.53 -4.33 -3.25
CA ALA A 88 -11.32 -4.20 -4.70
C ALA A 88 -10.94 -2.77 -5.15
N ASN A 89 -11.33 -1.75 -4.39
CA ASN A 89 -11.05 -0.35 -4.69
C ASN A 89 -9.76 0.18 -4.09
N LYS A 90 -9.03 -0.66 -3.33
CA LYS A 90 -7.78 -0.27 -2.69
C LYS A 90 -6.64 -1.16 -3.18
N THR A 91 -5.57 -0.52 -3.61
CA THR A 91 -4.31 -1.20 -3.96
C THR A 91 -3.21 -0.77 -2.99
N MET A 92 -2.18 -1.58 -2.89
CA MET A 92 -1.08 -1.34 -1.98
C MET A 92 0.27 -1.66 -2.59
N ILE A 93 1.32 -1.04 -2.03
CA ILE A 93 2.71 -1.35 -2.32
C ILE A 93 3.41 -1.52 -0.98
N VAL A 94 4.25 -2.55 -0.85
CA VAL A 94 5.06 -2.78 0.34
C VAL A 94 6.52 -2.74 -0.07
N LYS A 95 7.33 -2.02 0.71
CA LYS A 95 8.78 -1.95 0.53
C LYS A 95 9.50 -2.31 1.82
N ASN A 96 10.52 -3.15 1.69
CA ASN A 96 11.55 -3.31 2.70
C ASN A 96 12.57 -2.18 2.52
N LEU A 97 12.60 -1.21 3.43
CA LEU A 97 13.53 -0.09 3.34
C LEU A 97 14.96 -0.47 3.74
N ASP A 98 15.15 -1.56 4.48
CA ASP A 98 16.49 -2.03 4.86
C ASP A 98 17.28 -2.51 3.63
N THR A 99 16.60 -3.11 2.66
CA THR A 99 17.19 -3.63 1.42
C THR A 99 16.83 -2.80 0.19
N SER A 100 15.98 -1.78 0.34
CA SER A 100 15.45 -0.95 -0.74
C SER A 100 14.72 -1.75 -1.83
N LYS A 101 14.09 -2.87 -1.46
CA LYS A 101 13.34 -3.75 -2.37
C LYS A 101 11.83 -3.65 -2.14
N ASP A 102 11.08 -3.90 -3.21
CA ASP A 102 9.65 -4.15 -3.12
C ASP A 102 9.42 -5.56 -2.53
N ALA A 103 8.35 -5.70 -1.75
CA ALA A 103 7.95 -6.99 -1.19
C ALA A 103 6.62 -7.42 -1.81
N VAL A 104 6.62 -8.53 -2.55
CA VAL A 104 5.40 -9.11 -3.12
C VAL A 104 4.82 -10.12 -2.13
N LEU A 105 3.64 -9.84 -1.58
CA LEU A 105 3.06 -10.64 -0.49
C LEU A 105 2.48 -12.02 -0.93
N SER A 106 2.62 -12.39 -2.21
CA SER A 106 2.46 -13.78 -2.68
C SER A 106 3.76 -14.58 -2.71
N ASN A 107 4.92 -13.92 -2.55
CA ASN A 107 6.22 -14.55 -2.59
C ASN A 107 6.71 -14.84 -1.17
N SER A 108 6.92 -16.11 -0.85
CA SER A 108 7.38 -16.53 0.48
C SER A 108 8.72 -15.94 0.88
N ASN A 109 9.66 -15.76 -0.06
CA ASN A 109 10.96 -15.20 0.22
C ASN A 109 10.85 -13.71 0.58
N ASP A 110 9.99 -12.97 -0.12
CA ASP A 110 9.75 -11.56 0.17
C ASP A 110 9.04 -11.39 1.52
N ILE A 111 8.11 -12.28 1.84
CA ILE A 111 7.48 -12.32 3.17
C ILE A 111 8.54 -12.59 4.25
N ASP A 112 9.39 -13.60 4.06
CA ASP A 112 10.44 -13.95 5.03
C ASP A 112 11.47 -12.82 5.18
N GLU A 113 11.78 -12.07 4.12
CA GLU A 113 12.62 -10.87 4.21
C GLU A 113 11.89 -9.76 4.99
N LEU A 114 10.62 -9.51 4.67
CA LEU A 114 9.79 -8.45 5.26
C LEU A 114 9.56 -8.63 6.76
N ILE A 115 9.28 -9.85 7.24
CA ILE A 115 9.05 -10.12 8.68
C ILE A 115 10.30 -9.86 9.55
N ASN A 116 11.48 -9.83 8.92
CA ASN A 116 12.76 -9.57 9.57
C ASN A 116 13.21 -8.10 9.38
N ALA A 117 12.47 -7.30 8.62
CA ALA A 117 12.80 -5.91 8.37
C ALA A 117 12.53 -5.02 9.59
N LYS A 118 13.45 -4.08 9.83
CA LYS A 118 13.37 -3.03 10.85
C LYS A 118 12.71 -1.76 10.32
N ASN A 119 12.78 -1.54 9.00
CA ASN A 119 12.16 -0.40 8.33
C ASN A 119 11.28 -0.88 7.18
N ILE A 120 9.98 -0.62 7.29
CA ILE A 120 8.98 -1.04 6.30
C ILE A 120 8.21 0.18 5.84
N LYS A 121 8.01 0.31 4.52
CA LYS A 121 7.12 1.31 3.94
C LYS A 121 5.92 0.65 3.29
N PHE A 122 4.77 1.21 3.56
CA PHE A 122 3.49 0.78 3.03
C PHE A 122 2.80 1.93 2.32
N TYR A 123 2.29 1.68 1.12
CA TYR A 123 1.41 2.60 0.41
C TYR A 123 0.02 1.98 0.31
N GLU A 124 -1.03 2.77 0.52
CA GLU A 124 -2.41 2.46 0.13
C GLU A 124 -2.89 3.54 -0.83
N ILE A 125 -3.40 3.11 -1.99
CA ILE A 125 -3.99 3.97 -3.01
C ILE A 125 -5.45 3.58 -3.13
N SER A 126 -6.35 4.54 -2.88
CA SER A 126 -7.79 4.29 -2.90
C SER A 126 -8.57 5.54 -3.29
N ASN A 127 -9.45 5.45 -4.28
CA ASN A 127 -10.36 6.54 -4.69
C ASN A 127 -9.67 7.91 -4.84
N GLY A 128 -8.45 7.96 -5.41
CA GLY A 128 -7.67 9.18 -5.58
C GLY A 128 -6.89 9.66 -4.34
N ALA A 129 -7.09 9.05 -3.17
CA ALA A 129 -6.29 9.28 -1.98
C ALA A 129 -5.04 8.39 -1.96
N ILE A 130 -3.95 8.95 -1.45
CA ILE A 130 -2.67 8.25 -1.26
C ILE A 130 -2.28 8.34 0.20
N LYS A 131 -2.13 7.18 0.83
CA LYS A 131 -1.57 7.04 2.18
C LYS A 131 -0.22 6.35 2.08
N SER A 132 0.81 6.94 2.68
CA SER A 132 2.12 6.32 2.84
C SER A 132 2.51 6.26 4.31
N VAL A 133 2.88 5.07 4.78
CA VAL A 133 3.22 4.80 6.18
C VAL A 133 4.60 4.18 6.26
N VAL A 134 5.47 4.75 7.08
CA VAL A 134 6.78 4.18 7.41
C VAL A 134 6.73 3.66 8.84
N TYR A 135 7.02 2.38 9.01
CA TYR A 135 7.24 1.73 10.30
C TYR A 135 8.73 1.54 10.51
N SER A 136 9.24 1.88 11.69
CA SER A 136 10.66 1.77 12.01
C SER A 136 10.89 1.36 13.46
N THR A 137 11.97 0.61 13.66
CA THR A 137 12.45 0.12 14.96
C THR A 137 13.98 0.25 15.00
N LYS A 138 14.56 0.30 16.20
CA LYS A 138 16.02 0.38 16.41
C LYS A 138 16.63 -1.00 16.58
N GLY A 139 16.05 -1.82 17.45
CA GLY A 139 16.69 -3.03 17.97
C GLY A 139 16.32 -4.30 17.21
N MET A 140 15.03 -4.52 16.99
CA MET A 140 14.47 -5.75 16.41
C MET A 140 13.67 -5.48 15.13
N SER A 141 13.06 -6.51 14.53
CA SER A 141 12.18 -6.28 13.37
C SER A 141 10.86 -5.63 13.79
N VAL A 142 10.20 -4.94 12.85
CA VAL A 142 8.89 -4.31 13.09
C VAL A 142 7.87 -5.34 13.59
N CYS A 143 7.84 -6.52 12.98
CA CYS A 143 6.90 -7.57 13.35
C CYS A 143 7.22 -8.22 14.70
N GLU A 144 8.51 -8.37 15.05
CA GLU A 144 8.88 -8.84 16.38
C GLU A 144 8.52 -7.82 17.47
N ALA A 145 8.75 -6.53 17.20
CA ALA A 145 8.35 -5.45 18.10
C ALA A 145 6.83 -5.43 18.30
N PHE A 146 6.06 -5.59 17.22
CA PHE A 146 4.60 -5.58 17.25
C PHE A 146 4.03 -6.74 18.08
N ILE A 147 4.57 -7.94 17.91
CA ILE A 147 4.05 -9.13 18.61
C ILE A 147 4.53 -9.16 20.07
N SER A 148 5.81 -8.86 20.30
CA SER A 148 6.41 -9.00 21.63
C SER A 148 6.15 -7.82 22.56
N GLY A 149 5.87 -6.63 22.00
CA GLY A 149 5.72 -5.39 22.77
C GLY A 149 7.03 -4.87 23.38
N LYS A 150 8.18 -5.53 23.15
CA LYS A 150 9.46 -5.20 23.79
C LYS A 150 10.08 -3.89 23.32
N GLU A 151 9.65 -3.40 22.16
CA GLU A 151 10.12 -2.16 21.56
C GLU A 151 8.93 -1.41 20.96
N ALA A 152 8.90 -0.09 21.16
CA ALA A 152 7.92 0.76 20.49
C ALA A 152 8.28 0.92 19.01
N ILE A 153 7.30 0.71 18.13
CA ILE A 153 7.43 0.92 16.69
C ILE A 153 7.16 2.38 16.41
N LYS A 154 8.13 3.09 15.86
CA LYS A 154 7.94 4.45 15.38
C LYS A 154 7.24 4.44 14.04
N VAL A 155 6.20 5.24 13.92
CA VAL A 155 5.35 5.32 12.74
C VAL A 155 5.29 6.76 12.24
N LYS A 156 5.52 6.95 10.95
CA LYS A 156 5.22 8.19 10.23
C LYS A 156 4.18 7.88 9.16
N SER A 157 2.98 8.42 9.33
CA SER A 157 1.88 8.32 8.38
C SER A 157 1.70 9.65 7.66
N VAL A 158 1.57 9.62 6.34
CA VAL A 158 1.25 10.76 5.49
C VAL A 158 0.06 10.40 4.63
N THR A 159 -1.09 10.97 4.93
CA THR A 159 -2.36 10.66 4.27
C THR A 159 -2.83 11.88 3.49
N ASN A 160 -2.90 11.75 2.17
CA ASN A 160 -3.28 12.80 1.23
C ASN A 160 -4.76 12.67 0.88
N HIS A 161 -5.54 13.70 1.21
CA HIS A 161 -6.98 13.76 1.01
C HIS A 161 -7.29 14.67 -0.18
N PRO A 162 -7.68 14.11 -1.33
CA PRO A 162 -8.00 14.91 -2.50
C PRO A 162 -9.27 15.72 -2.28
N LEU A 163 -9.27 16.94 -2.79
CA LEU A 163 -10.41 17.85 -2.88
C LEU A 163 -10.55 18.30 -4.35
N LYS A 164 -11.68 18.93 -4.68
CA LYS A 164 -11.97 19.35 -6.06
C LYS A 164 -10.86 20.26 -6.66
N ASN A 165 -10.27 21.12 -5.83
CA ASN A 165 -9.30 22.15 -6.25
C ASN A 165 -7.90 21.95 -5.67
N GLY A 166 -7.55 20.73 -5.26
CA GLY A 166 -6.25 20.45 -4.66
C GLY A 166 -6.32 19.31 -3.64
N PHE A 167 -5.51 19.37 -2.60
CA PHE A 167 -5.55 18.38 -1.51
C PHE A 167 -5.04 18.97 -0.20
N PHE A 168 -5.39 18.33 0.89
CA PHE A 168 -4.71 18.52 2.17
C PHE A 168 -4.12 17.20 2.63
N THR A 169 -3.09 17.29 3.46
CA THR A 169 -2.37 16.13 3.97
C THR A 169 -2.35 16.15 5.48
N VAL A 170 -2.64 15.02 6.08
CA VAL A 170 -2.45 14.77 7.51
C VAL A 170 -1.15 14.00 7.69
N ILE A 171 -0.24 14.56 8.48
CA ILE A 171 1.06 13.97 8.80
C ILE A 171 1.04 13.61 10.28
N LEU A 172 1.12 12.31 10.58
CA LEU A 172 1.16 11.81 11.95
C LEU A 172 2.51 11.17 12.22
N ASN A 173 3.13 11.60 13.32
CA ASN A 173 4.21 10.83 13.95
C ASN A 173 3.63 10.19 15.21
N SER A 174 3.74 8.88 15.32
CA SER A 174 3.20 8.08 16.41
C SER A 174 4.14 6.96 16.80
N ASP A 175 3.93 6.41 18.00
CA ASP A 175 4.55 5.15 18.42
C ASP A 175 3.45 4.11 18.63
N ILE A 176 3.72 2.85 18.27
CA ILE A 176 2.87 1.70 18.57
C ILE A 176 3.61 0.80 19.56
N SER A 177 2.98 0.49 20.70
CA SER A 177 3.49 -0.50 21.66
C SER A 177 2.34 -1.28 22.26
N ASN A 178 2.56 -2.56 22.60
CA ASN A 178 1.49 -3.39 23.18
C ASN A 178 1.03 -2.90 24.55
N ASP A 179 1.90 -2.27 25.33
CA ASP A 179 1.59 -1.83 26.69
C ASP A 179 0.75 -0.53 26.72
N GLN A 180 0.84 0.30 25.68
CA GLN A 180 0.23 1.63 25.65
C GLN A 180 -0.67 1.87 24.44
N GLY A 181 -0.80 0.90 23.53
CA GLY A 181 -1.48 1.07 22.25
C GLY A 181 -0.77 2.10 21.38
N PHE A 182 -1.53 3.06 20.85
CA PHE A 182 -1.00 4.13 20.01
C PHE A 182 -0.67 5.38 20.84
N PHE A 183 0.53 5.89 20.69
CA PHE A 183 0.94 7.16 21.27
C PHE A 183 1.21 8.19 20.16
N LEU A 184 0.32 9.16 20.00
CA LEU A 184 0.49 10.25 19.04
C LEU A 184 1.56 11.24 19.54
N ARG A 185 2.66 11.39 18.80
CA ARG A 185 3.76 12.29 19.13
C ARG A 185 3.55 13.68 18.53
N GLU A 186 3.13 13.72 17.27
CA GLU A 186 2.98 14.96 16.53
C GLU A 186 1.89 14.79 15.48
N THR A 187 1.13 15.86 15.27
CA THR A 187 0.24 16.03 14.11
C THR A 187 0.62 17.29 13.38
N ARG A 188 0.82 17.19 12.08
CA ARG A 188 1.04 18.32 11.19
C ARG A 188 0.11 18.23 9.98
N TYR A 189 -0.12 19.38 9.37
CA TYR A 189 -0.96 19.50 8.20
C TYR A 189 -0.20 20.21 7.09
N TYR A 190 -0.41 19.76 5.87
CA TYR A 190 0.05 20.43 4.67
C TYR A 190 -1.16 20.71 3.78
N PHE A 191 -1.19 21.89 3.17
CA PHE A 191 -2.29 22.35 2.35
C PHE A 191 -1.76 22.73 0.98
N ASN A 192 -2.31 22.12 -0.06
CA ASN A 192 -2.14 22.53 -1.44
C ASN A 192 -3.52 22.89 -1.99
N LEU A 193 -4.02 24.04 -1.54
CA LEU A 193 -5.38 24.53 -1.75
C LEU A 193 -5.38 26.03 -2.04
N SER A 194 -6.51 26.53 -2.53
CA SER A 194 -6.78 27.97 -2.56
C SER A 194 -6.87 28.52 -1.12
N SER A 195 -6.63 29.82 -0.92
CA SER A 195 -6.67 30.41 0.43
C SER A 195 -8.04 30.23 1.12
N GLU A 196 -9.14 30.33 0.37
CA GLU A 196 -10.49 30.12 0.91
C GLU A 196 -10.71 28.66 1.36
N ASP A 197 -10.35 27.70 0.52
CA ASP A 197 -10.46 26.27 0.85
C ASP A 197 -9.53 25.90 2.02
N GLU A 198 -8.32 26.46 2.05
CA GLU A 198 -7.34 26.23 3.12
C GLU A 198 -7.85 26.73 4.48
N GLU A 199 -8.39 27.96 4.55
CA GLU A 199 -8.94 28.50 5.79
C GLU A 199 -10.09 27.64 6.32
N LYS A 200 -10.96 27.17 5.43
CA LYS A 200 -12.06 26.28 5.79
C LYS A 200 -11.54 24.96 6.38
N ILE A 201 -10.60 24.29 5.72
CA ILE A 201 -10.06 23.03 6.25
C ILE A 201 -9.30 23.25 7.56
N LYS A 202 -8.54 24.35 7.70
CA LYS A 202 -7.88 24.72 8.97
C LYS A 202 -8.87 24.90 10.11
N ALA A 203 -10.05 25.48 9.85
CA ALA A 203 -11.08 25.56 10.88
C ALA A 203 -11.63 24.17 11.24
N GLU A 204 -11.80 23.28 10.26
CA GLU A 204 -12.25 21.90 10.49
C GLU A 204 -11.25 21.10 11.33
N THR A 205 -9.93 21.31 11.19
CA THR A 205 -8.92 20.55 11.96
C THR A 205 -9.01 20.76 13.48
N LEU A 206 -9.64 21.85 13.93
CA LEU A 206 -9.88 22.15 15.35
C LEU A 206 -11.08 21.40 15.92
N THR A 207 -11.87 20.71 15.09
CA THR A 207 -13.09 20.03 15.51
C THR A 207 -12.82 18.62 16.01
N GLN A 208 -13.63 18.17 16.98
CA GLN A 208 -13.62 16.78 17.45
C GLN A 208 -13.97 15.78 16.33
N ASN A 209 -14.84 16.18 15.40
CA ASN A 209 -15.21 15.33 14.27
C ASN A 209 -14.01 15.06 13.36
N PHE A 210 -13.23 16.10 13.06
CA PHE A 210 -12.00 15.95 12.27
C PHE A 210 -10.99 15.06 12.99
N TYR A 211 -10.77 15.27 14.29
CA TYR A 211 -9.87 14.42 15.08
C TYR A 211 -10.24 12.94 14.97
N LYS A 212 -11.51 12.58 15.21
CA LYS A 212 -11.98 11.19 15.10
C LYS A 212 -11.83 10.62 13.69
N THR A 213 -12.19 11.42 12.69
CA THR A 213 -12.27 10.97 11.29
C THR A 213 -10.89 10.77 10.67
N PHE A 214 -9.96 11.68 10.93
CA PHE A 214 -8.67 11.72 10.22
C PHE A 214 -7.46 11.37 11.09
N ILE A 215 -7.55 11.53 12.41
CA ILE A 215 -6.43 11.27 13.33
C ILE A 215 -6.61 9.91 14.00
N GLU A 216 -7.68 9.74 14.76
CA GLU A 216 -7.96 8.50 15.49
C GLU A 216 -8.14 7.32 14.54
N SER A 217 -8.95 7.49 13.48
CA SER A 217 -9.12 6.45 12.46
C SER A 217 -7.81 6.10 11.75
N ASP A 218 -6.91 7.05 11.54
CA ASP A 218 -5.62 6.78 10.89
C ASP A 218 -4.70 5.98 11.81
N LEU A 219 -4.63 6.34 13.10
CA LEU A 219 -3.87 5.61 14.13
C LEU A 219 -4.33 4.16 14.23
N VAL A 220 -5.64 3.92 14.36
CA VAL A 220 -6.20 2.56 14.37
C VAL A 220 -5.78 1.80 13.11
N ARG A 221 -5.90 2.45 11.94
CA ARG A 221 -5.55 1.84 10.66
C ARG A 221 -4.06 1.48 10.56
N GLN A 222 -3.16 2.22 11.21
CA GLN A 222 -1.72 1.87 11.25
C GLN A 222 -1.50 0.51 11.92
N GLY A 223 -2.19 0.23 13.04
CA GLY A 223 -2.11 -1.08 13.68
C GLY A 223 -2.76 -2.19 12.85
N GLU A 224 -3.88 -1.91 12.18
CA GLU A 224 -4.53 -2.88 11.29
C GLU A 224 -3.63 -3.28 10.11
N ILE A 225 -2.84 -2.35 9.56
CA ILE A 225 -1.87 -2.65 8.49
C ILE A 225 -0.82 -3.62 9.02
N LEU A 226 -0.31 -3.42 10.23
CA LEU A 226 0.63 -4.36 10.85
C LEU A 226 0.00 -5.73 11.07
N SER A 227 -1.19 -5.81 11.67
CA SER A 227 -1.82 -7.08 12.02
C SER A 227 -2.31 -7.88 10.81
N ASN A 228 -2.90 -7.21 9.83
CA ASN A 228 -3.66 -7.86 8.76
C ASN A 228 -2.87 -7.97 7.44
N VAL A 229 -1.78 -7.23 7.31
CA VAL A 229 -0.99 -7.19 6.06
C VAL A 229 0.47 -7.52 6.33
N LEU A 230 1.19 -6.68 7.07
CA LEU A 230 2.65 -6.76 7.14
C LEU A 230 3.16 -7.92 8.01
N CYS A 231 2.51 -8.17 9.15
CA CYS A 231 2.94 -9.17 10.12
C CYS A 231 1.98 -10.36 10.22
N PHE A 232 0.99 -10.45 9.33
CA PHE A 232 -0.05 -11.49 9.33
C PHE A 232 0.52 -12.92 9.34
N SER A 233 1.58 -13.18 8.58
CA SER A 233 2.20 -14.51 8.49
C SER A 233 2.82 -14.98 9.81
N LYS A 234 3.30 -14.06 10.66
CA LYS A 234 3.77 -14.38 12.02
C LYS A 234 2.62 -14.76 12.95
N PHE A 235 1.42 -14.19 12.75
CA PHE A 235 0.22 -14.59 13.49
C PHE A 235 -0.29 -15.97 13.07
N GLN A 236 -0.13 -16.37 11.80
CA GLN A 236 -0.51 -17.71 11.34
C GLN A 236 0.44 -18.82 11.81
N LYS A 237 1.75 -18.53 11.97
CA LYS A 237 2.74 -19.51 12.44
C LYS A 237 2.78 -19.68 13.98
N ALA A 238 2.01 -18.87 14.72
CA ALA A 238 1.98 -18.87 16.20
C ALA A 238 0.88 -19.75 16.81
N PHE A 239 0.07 -20.41 15.96
CA PHE A 239 -0.94 -21.41 16.31
C PHE A 239 -0.66 -22.71 15.55
#